data_AF-A0A814W0J6-F1
#
_entry.id   AF-A0A814W0J6-F1
#
_cell.length_a   1.000
_cell.length_b   1.000
_cell.length_c   1.000
_cell.angle_alpha   90.00
_cell.angle_beta   90.00
_cell.angle_gamma   90.00
#
_symmetry.space_group_name_H-M   'P 1'
#
loop_
_entity.id
_entity.type
_entity.pdbx_description
1 polymer ?
#
loop_
_entity_poly.entity_id
_entity_poly.type
_entity_poly.pdbx_seq_one_letter_code
_entity_poly.pdbx_strand_id
1 'polypeptide(L)'
;MTLETTMKQCTETISDIWNVIESHVGQPIRHDEKLWGSNLWDRTGLVEEGIIGDASLWTRQILLNRQTPALHTAFATILGTEKLLINQDRYGMFRPAKEHPERATMTNLHLDMNPWKYFTDKDNSYQIEVLTSLDYEDDDDWIVENNEPGCDTIGERHVQGLVNLADNLEEDGVQEKEFGEKH
;
A
#
# COMPACT_ATOMS: atom_id res chain seq x y z
N MET A 1 9.91 16.11 0.62
CA MET A 1 10.66 15.71 1.84
C MET A 1 11.01 14.25 1.65
N THR A 2 12.25 13.94 1.30
CA THR A 2 12.67 12.54 1.09
C THR A 2 12.85 11.91 2.46
N LEU A 3 11.99 10.95 2.78
CA LEU A 3 12.08 10.15 3.98
C LEU A 3 13.27 9.20 3.82
N GLU A 4 14.39 9.49 4.47
CA GLU A 4 15.56 8.60 4.41
C GLU A 4 15.31 7.37 5.30
N THR A 5 14.73 6.32 4.72
CA THR A 5 15.03 4.95 5.14
C THR A 5 16.47 4.65 4.77
N THR A 6 17.22 4.02 5.68
CA THR A 6 18.62 3.70 5.39
C THR A 6 18.70 2.73 4.20
N MET A 7 19.78 2.80 3.40
CA MET A 7 20.02 1.81 2.32
C MET A 7 19.91 0.36 2.81
N LYS A 8 20.32 0.12 4.07
CA LYS A 8 20.20 -1.18 4.73
C LYS A 8 18.73 -1.59 4.91
N GLN A 9 17.88 -0.72 5.44
CA GLN A 9 16.45 -0.99 5.61
C GLN A 9 15.75 -1.22 4.27
N CYS A 10 16.11 -0.46 3.23
CA CYS A 10 15.56 -0.66 1.88
C CYS A 10 15.94 -2.06 1.37
N THR A 11 17.21 -2.45 1.51
CA THR A 11 17.70 -3.78 1.11
C THR A 11 17.00 -4.91 1.88
N GLU A 12 16.84 -4.76 3.20
CA GLU A 12 16.13 -5.74 4.03
C GLU A 12 14.65 -5.86 3.63
N THR A 13 14.01 -4.73 3.31
CA THR A 13 12.60 -4.70 2.85
C THR A 13 12.43 -5.32 1.48
N ILE A 14 13.31 -5.02 0.52
CA ILE A 14 13.29 -5.64 -0.81
C ILE A 14 13.47 -7.17 -0.68
N SER A 15 14.38 -7.61 0.20
CA SER A 15 14.56 -9.04 0.46
C SER A 15 13.31 -9.69 1.04
N ASP A 16 12.62 -8.99 1.95
CA ASP A 16 11.36 -9.44 2.55
C ASP A 16 10.21 -9.50 1.54
N ILE A 17 10.07 -8.51 0.65
CA ILE A 17 9.13 -8.53 -0.47
C ILE A 17 9.33 -9.79 -1.32
N TRP A 18 10.58 -10.09 -1.70
CA TRP A 18 10.86 -11.31 -2.45
C TRP A 18 10.59 -12.59 -1.67
N ASN A 19 10.77 -12.60 -0.33
CA ASN A 19 10.39 -13.76 0.49
C ASN A 19 8.87 -14.00 0.42
N VAL A 20 8.07 -12.93 0.47
CA VAL A 20 6.61 -13.01 0.34
C VAL A 20 6.22 -13.48 -1.06
N ILE A 21 6.85 -12.94 -2.11
CA ILE A 21 6.59 -13.38 -3.49
C ILE A 21 6.91 -14.88 -3.65
N GLU A 22 8.08 -15.31 -3.18
CA GLU A 22 8.54 -16.70 -3.32
C GLU A 22 7.69 -17.67 -2.49
N SER A 23 7.06 -17.22 -1.40
CA SER A 23 6.10 -18.04 -0.65
C SER A 23 4.79 -18.27 -1.41
N HIS A 24 4.27 -17.26 -2.12
CA HIS A 24 3.10 -17.40 -3.00
C HIS A 24 3.39 -18.31 -4.20
N VAL A 25 4.58 -18.17 -4.79
CA VAL A 25 5.00 -18.96 -5.95
C VAL A 25 5.38 -20.40 -5.54
N GLY A 26 5.88 -20.59 -4.32
CA GLY A 26 6.28 -21.89 -3.78
C GLY A 26 7.71 -22.33 -4.16
N GLN A 27 8.54 -21.41 -4.70
CA GLN A 27 9.93 -21.68 -5.05
C GLN A 27 10.76 -20.38 -5.12
N PRO A 28 12.09 -20.45 -4.95
CA PRO A 28 12.97 -19.31 -5.16
C PRO A 28 13.01 -18.90 -6.64
N ILE A 29 12.80 -17.61 -6.92
CA ILE A 29 12.75 -17.08 -8.30
C ILE A 29 13.44 -15.72 -8.47
N ARG A 30 13.79 -15.01 -7.38
CA ARG A 30 14.22 -13.60 -7.43
C ARG A 30 15.49 -13.34 -8.25
N HIS A 31 16.28 -14.38 -8.55
CA HIS A 31 17.54 -14.29 -9.28
C HIS A 31 17.51 -14.95 -10.66
N ASP A 32 16.33 -15.40 -11.12
CA ASP A 32 16.15 -15.97 -12.45
C ASP A 32 14.90 -15.40 -13.10
N GLU A 33 15.08 -14.35 -13.90
CA GLU A 33 13.99 -13.68 -14.62
C GLU A 33 13.24 -14.61 -15.58
N LYS A 34 13.85 -15.72 -16.01
CA LYS A 34 13.13 -16.71 -16.83
C LYS A 34 11.98 -17.38 -16.09
N LEU A 35 12.01 -17.32 -14.76
CA LEU A 35 10.93 -17.80 -13.89
C LEU A 35 9.86 -16.73 -13.62
N TRP A 36 10.08 -15.49 -14.06
CA TRP A 36 9.14 -14.37 -13.93
C TRP A 36 8.06 -14.41 -15.03
N GLY A 37 7.39 -15.55 -15.12
CA GLY A 37 6.27 -15.79 -16.02
C GLY A 37 4.91 -15.66 -15.34
N SER A 38 3.87 -16.16 -16.00
CA SER A 38 2.50 -16.21 -15.48
C SER A 38 2.41 -16.79 -14.06
N ASN A 39 3.23 -17.78 -13.74
CA ASN A 39 3.25 -18.39 -12.40
C ASN A 39 3.64 -17.40 -11.29
N LEU A 40 4.47 -16.39 -11.57
CA LEU A 40 4.76 -15.31 -10.64
C LEU A 40 3.59 -14.32 -10.62
N TRP A 41 3.24 -13.76 -11.78
CA TRP A 41 2.30 -12.65 -11.87
C TRP A 41 0.89 -13.02 -11.42
N ASP A 42 0.37 -14.16 -11.88
CA ASP A 42 -1.00 -14.59 -11.62
C ASP A 42 -1.18 -15.04 -10.16
N ARG A 43 -0.14 -15.63 -9.55
CA ARG A 43 -0.21 -16.14 -8.17
C ARG A 43 -0.01 -15.09 -7.09
N THR A 44 0.54 -13.93 -7.46
CA THR A 44 0.88 -12.86 -6.51
C THR A 44 -0.08 -11.69 -6.56
N GLY A 45 -0.97 -11.59 -7.55
CA GLY A 45 -1.85 -10.42 -7.73
C GLY A 45 -1.18 -9.22 -8.41
N LEU A 46 0.10 -9.34 -8.79
CA LEU A 46 0.90 -8.25 -9.35
C LEU A 46 0.48 -7.78 -10.76
N VAL A 47 -0.47 -8.47 -11.40
CA VAL A 47 -0.95 -8.12 -12.75
C VAL A 47 -1.74 -6.81 -12.74
N GLU A 48 -2.48 -6.54 -11.66
CA GLU A 48 -3.46 -5.47 -11.60
C GLU A 48 -2.85 -4.18 -11.05
N GLU A 49 -2.88 -4.00 -9.73
CA GLU A 49 -2.45 -2.78 -9.04
C GLU A 49 -0.99 -2.86 -8.54
N GLY A 50 -0.31 -3.96 -8.86
CA GLY A 50 1.03 -4.23 -8.36
C GLY A 50 1.05 -4.52 -6.85
N ILE A 51 -0.08 -4.92 -6.26
CA ILE A 51 -0.17 -5.27 -4.83
C ILE A 51 0.01 -6.78 -4.67
N ILE A 52 0.79 -7.19 -3.67
CA ILE A 52 1.10 -8.60 -3.42
C ILE A 52 0.07 -9.20 -2.46
N GLY A 53 -0.68 -10.19 -2.95
CA GLY A 53 -1.67 -10.93 -2.16
C GLY A 53 -2.97 -10.17 -1.91
N ASP A 54 -3.90 -10.83 -1.22
CA ASP A 54 -5.21 -10.32 -0.83
C ASP A 54 -5.22 -9.80 0.63
N ALA A 55 -4.58 -10.52 1.54
CA ALA A 55 -4.55 -10.20 2.97
C ALA A 55 -3.41 -9.26 3.40
N SER A 56 -3.62 -8.57 4.52
CA SER A 56 -2.59 -7.77 5.20
C SER A 56 -1.35 -8.59 5.60
N LEU A 57 -0.18 -7.94 5.55
CA LEU A 57 1.10 -8.61 5.82
C LEU A 57 1.63 -8.28 7.22
N TRP A 58 2.16 -9.32 7.88
CA TRP A 58 2.65 -9.26 9.27
C TRP A 58 4.11 -9.66 9.42
N THR A 59 4.91 -9.53 8.36
CA THR A 59 6.34 -9.87 8.45
C THR A 59 7.05 -8.97 9.46
N ARG A 60 8.16 -9.45 10.03
CA ARG A 60 8.95 -8.62 10.94
C ARG A 60 9.40 -7.31 10.28
N GLN A 61 9.75 -7.36 8.99
CA GLN A 61 10.31 -6.21 8.30
C GLN A 61 9.24 -5.13 8.03
N ILE A 62 8.02 -5.49 7.62
CA ILE A 62 6.95 -4.51 7.38
C ILE A 62 6.58 -3.77 8.68
N LEU A 63 6.52 -4.50 9.80
CA LEU A 63 6.26 -3.91 11.12
C LEU A 63 7.37 -2.95 11.55
N LEU A 64 8.63 -3.25 11.25
CA LEU A 64 9.75 -2.35 11.56
C LEU A 64 9.75 -1.11 10.68
N ASN A 65 9.41 -1.25 9.40
CA ASN A 65 9.33 -0.11 8.48
C ASN A 65 8.32 0.91 9.00
N ARG A 66 7.12 0.46 9.40
CA ARG A 66 6.05 1.30 9.97
C ARG A 66 6.44 2.03 11.26
N GLN A 67 7.43 1.54 11.99
CA GLN A 67 7.93 2.15 13.23
C GLN A 67 9.12 3.10 13.01
N THR A 68 9.50 3.38 11.76
CA THR A 68 10.65 4.23 11.47
C THR A 68 10.37 5.68 11.92
N PRO A 69 11.27 6.33 12.70
CA PRO A 69 11.07 7.71 13.17
C PRO A 69 10.85 8.72 12.04
N ALA A 70 11.48 8.49 10.88
CA ALA A 70 11.27 9.31 9.69
C ALA A 70 9.80 9.26 9.24
N LEU A 71 9.22 8.06 9.07
CA LEU A 71 7.82 7.91 8.68
C LEU A 71 6.90 8.57 9.71
N HIS A 72 7.10 8.27 10.99
CA HIS A 72 6.33 8.92 12.06
C HIS A 72 6.37 10.45 11.93
N THR A 73 7.55 11.03 11.73
CA THR A 73 7.71 12.49 11.57
C THR A 73 6.93 13.03 10.36
N ALA A 74 6.98 12.35 9.21
CA ALA A 74 6.26 12.81 8.02
C ALA A 74 4.75 12.73 8.20
N PHE A 75 4.22 11.59 8.66
CA PHE A 75 2.78 11.43 8.88
C PHE A 75 2.28 12.35 10.00
N ALA A 76 3.06 12.54 11.07
CA ALA A 76 2.72 13.48 12.14
C ALA A 76 2.65 14.93 11.65
N THR A 77 3.55 15.30 10.73
CA THR A 77 3.54 16.63 10.09
C THR A 77 2.31 16.81 9.21
N ILE A 78 1.95 15.80 8.40
CA ILE A 78 0.79 15.85 7.50
C ILE A 78 -0.51 15.93 8.29
N LEU A 79 -0.66 15.09 9.31
CA LEU A 79 -1.90 14.98 10.09
C LEU A 79 -2.02 16.06 11.16
N GLY A 80 -0.90 16.66 11.57
CA GLY A 80 -0.83 17.70 12.61
C GLY A 80 -0.89 17.16 14.04
N THR A 81 -0.44 15.92 14.26
CA THR A 81 -0.45 15.25 15.57
C THR A 81 0.67 14.22 15.67
N GLU A 82 1.29 14.07 16.84
CA GLU A 82 2.28 13.00 17.10
C GLU A 82 1.63 11.67 17.50
N LYS A 83 0.34 11.70 17.87
CA LYS A 83 -0.43 10.52 18.25
C LYS A 83 -0.99 9.88 16.99
N LEU A 84 -0.22 8.97 16.43
CA LEU A 84 -0.57 8.26 15.20
C LEU A 84 -1.04 6.85 15.55
N LEU A 85 -2.12 6.43 14.89
CA LEU A 85 -2.47 5.02 14.74
C LEU A 85 -1.90 4.53 13.41
N ILE A 86 -1.56 3.25 13.36
CA ILE A 86 -0.95 2.62 12.19
C ILE A 86 -1.87 1.48 11.77
N ASN A 87 -2.30 1.50 10.53
CA ASN A 87 -3.00 0.40 9.89
C ASN A 87 -1.99 -0.55 9.20
N GLN A 88 -2.37 -1.82 9.04
CA GLN A 88 -1.58 -2.84 8.34
C GLN A 88 -2.08 -3.02 6.91
N ASP A 89 -1.13 -3.16 5.98
CA ASP A 89 -1.41 -3.29 4.56
C ASP A 89 -0.28 -4.12 3.92
N ARG A 90 -0.37 -4.30 2.61
CA ARG A 90 0.47 -5.16 1.79
C ARG A 90 1.70 -4.44 1.24
N TYR A 91 2.55 -5.21 0.58
CA TYR A 91 3.63 -4.67 -0.24
C TYR A 91 3.15 -4.42 -1.67
N GLY A 92 3.72 -3.39 -2.30
CA GLY A 92 3.59 -3.13 -3.72
C GLY A 92 4.89 -3.46 -4.48
N MET A 93 4.77 -4.00 -5.68
CA MET A 93 5.84 -4.16 -6.65
C MET A 93 5.32 -3.91 -8.07
N PHE A 94 5.90 -2.93 -8.76
CA PHE A 94 5.64 -2.73 -10.18
C PHE A 94 6.44 -3.73 -11.01
N ARG A 95 5.79 -4.28 -12.04
CA ARG A 95 6.42 -5.25 -12.93
C ARG A 95 7.42 -4.51 -13.85
N PRO A 96 8.62 -5.06 -14.10
CA PRO A 96 9.59 -4.45 -15.01
C PRO A 96 9.00 -4.39 -16.42
N ALA A 97 8.59 -3.19 -16.86
CA ALA A 97 7.86 -3.00 -18.11
C ALA A 97 8.72 -2.38 -19.23
N LYS A 98 9.88 -1.80 -18.89
CA LYS A 98 10.76 -1.09 -19.84
C LYS A 98 11.21 -1.96 -21.01
N GLU A 99 11.63 -3.19 -20.73
CA GLU A 99 12.03 -4.18 -21.75
C GLU A 99 10.90 -5.16 -22.10
N HIS A 100 9.82 -5.14 -21.31
CA HIS A 100 8.67 -6.05 -21.40
C HIS A 100 7.34 -5.29 -21.27
N PRO A 101 6.94 -4.48 -22.27
CA PRO A 101 5.75 -3.64 -22.17
C PRO A 101 4.46 -4.42 -21.90
N GLU A 102 4.39 -5.69 -22.31
CA GLU A 102 3.29 -6.60 -22.01
C GLU A 102 3.12 -6.90 -20.52
N ARG A 103 4.15 -6.61 -19.71
CA ARG A 103 4.14 -6.72 -18.26
C ARG A 103 3.77 -5.40 -17.57
N ALA A 104 3.43 -4.32 -18.29
CA ALA A 104 3.02 -3.09 -17.64
C ALA A 104 1.82 -3.34 -16.70
N THR A 105 1.96 -2.92 -15.43
CA THR A 105 0.86 -2.91 -14.46
C THR A 105 -0.27 -2.04 -15.00
N MET A 106 -1.53 -2.45 -14.84
CA MET A 106 -2.64 -1.75 -15.46
C MET A 106 -2.89 -0.40 -14.78
N THR A 107 -2.97 0.68 -15.56
CA THR A 107 -3.37 1.98 -15.03
C THR A 107 -4.88 1.99 -14.81
N ASN A 108 -5.31 2.23 -13.57
CA ASN A 108 -6.72 2.37 -13.23
C ASN A 108 -6.93 3.57 -12.31
N LEU A 109 -7.56 4.63 -12.83
CA LEU A 109 -8.00 5.74 -12.00
C LEU A 109 -9.19 5.30 -11.17
N HIS A 110 -8.99 5.22 -9.86
CA HIS A 110 -10.04 4.83 -8.92
C HIS A 110 -9.96 5.63 -7.63
N LEU A 111 -10.99 5.46 -6.81
CA LEU A 111 -11.04 5.92 -5.42
C LEU A 111 -11.14 4.66 -4.56
N ASP A 112 -10.27 4.53 -3.58
CA ASP A 112 -10.24 3.38 -2.65
C ASP A 112 -11.50 3.31 -1.78
N MET A 113 -12.15 4.46 -1.61
CA MET A 113 -13.37 4.66 -0.82
C MET A 113 -14.63 4.68 -1.70
N ASN A 114 -15.80 4.42 -1.11
CA ASN A 114 -17.07 4.56 -1.81
C ASN A 114 -17.49 6.04 -1.91
N PRO A 115 -17.40 6.68 -3.11
CA PRO A 115 -17.65 8.11 -3.24
C PRO A 115 -19.11 8.48 -2.95
N TRP A 116 -20.06 7.60 -3.26
CA TRP A 116 -21.48 7.86 -3.02
C TRP A 116 -21.81 7.85 -1.54
N LYS A 117 -21.24 6.92 -0.79
CA LYS A 117 -21.38 6.91 0.67
C LYS A 117 -20.79 8.17 1.27
N TYR A 118 -19.57 8.54 0.89
CA TYR A 118 -18.95 9.78 1.37
C TYR A 118 -19.76 11.06 1.08
N PHE A 119 -20.30 11.19 -0.14
CA PHE A 119 -21.09 12.38 -0.47
C PHE A 119 -22.44 12.42 0.26
N THR A 120 -23.03 11.26 0.55
CA THR A 120 -24.38 11.18 1.14
C THR A 120 -24.36 11.10 2.67
N ASP A 121 -23.29 10.58 3.26
CA ASP A 121 -23.12 10.41 4.70
C ASP A 121 -22.69 11.73 5.35
N LYS A 122 -23.68 12.57 5.67
CA LYS A 122 -23.45 13.92 6.23
C LYS A 122 -23.08 13.92 7.71
N ASP A 123 -23.30 12.82 8.41
CA ASP A 123 -23.11 12.68 9.86
C ASP A 123 -22.12 11.57 10.24
N ASN A 124 -21.39 11.02 9.26
CA ASN A 124 -20.46 9.90 9.42
C ASN A 124 -21.13 8.61 9.95
N SER A 125 -22.46 8.47 9.84
CA SER A 125 -23.18 7.33 10.39
C SER A 125 -22.82 6.01 9.71
N TYR A 126 -22.63 6.01 8.39
CA TYR A 126 -22.22 4.83 7.62
C TYR A 126 -20.77 4.45 7.97
N GLN A 127 -19.88 5.43 8.01
CA GLN A 127 -18.49 5.18 8.37
C GLN A 127 -18.35 4.64 9.80
N ILE A 128 -19.09 5.20 10.76
CA ILE A 128 -19.11 4.68 12.14
C ILE A 128 -19.65 3.24 12.15
N GLU A 129 -20.69 2.94 11.38
CA GLU A 129 -21.20 1.56 11.25
C GLU A 129 -20.10 0.61 10.75
N VAL A 130 -19.38 0.96 9.68
CA VAL A 130 -18.27 0.16 9.16
C VAL A 130 -17.18 -0.02 10.21
N LEU A 131 -16.65 1.06 10.76
CA LEU A 131 -15.53 1.01 11.71
C LEU A 131 -15.88 0.30 13.02
N THR A 132 -17.14 0.34 13.46
CA THR A 132 -17.60 -0.38 14.66
C THR A 132 -17.93 -1.85 14.40
N SER A 133 -18.02 -2.25 13.14
CA SER A 133 -18.22 -3.65 12.75
C SER A 133 -16.93 -4.46 12.64
N LEU A 134 -15.77 -3.79 12.56
CA LEU A 134 -14.47 -4.44 12.49
C LEU A 134 -14.09 -5.08 13.83
N ASP A 135 -13.77 -6.37 13.81
CA ASP A 135 -13.33 -7.13 14.99
C ASP A 135 -11.89 -7.64 14.87
N TYR A 136 -11.31 -7.52 13.67
CA TYR A 136 -9.96 -7.91 13.30
C TYR A 136 -9.70 -9.41 13.53
N GLU A 137 -10.75 -10.25 13.43
CA GLU A 137 -10.59 -11.70 13.34
C GLU A 137 -10.02 -12.13 11.98
N ASP A 138 -10.36 -11.38 10.92
CA ASP A 138 -9.89 -11.58 9.55
C ASP A 138 -8.91 -10.46 9.12
N ASP A 139 -7.88 -10.82 8.34
CA ASP A 139 -6.87 -9.85 7.86
C ASP A 139 -7.46 -8.77 6.92
N ASP A 140 -8.62 -9.06 6.31
CA ASP A 140 -9.33 -8.14 5.42
C ASP A 140 -9.87 -6.91 6.15
N ASP A 141 -10.13 -7.00 7.47
CA ASP A 141 -10.63 -5.87 8.26
C ASP A 141 -9.67 -4.68 8.23
N TRP A 142 -8.36 -4.95 8.15
CA TRP A 142 -7.35 -3.91 8.01
C TRP A 142 -7.45 -3.19 6.66
N ILE A 143 -7.74 -3.93 5.59
CA ILE A 143 -7.92 -3.38 4.25
C ILE A 143 -9.23 -2.57 4.20
N VAL A 144 -10.29 -3.06 4.84
CA VAL A 144 -11.56 -2.33 4.96
C VAL A 144 -11.37 -1.01 5.71
N GLU A 145 -10.70 -1.02 6.86
CA GLU A 145 -10.38 0.19 7.62
C GLU A 145 -9.57 1.19 6.77
N ASN A 146 -8.57 0.70 6.02
CA ASN A 146 -7.71 1.52 5.16
C ASN A 146 -8.45 2.14 3.96
N ASN A 147 -9.64 1.64 3.60
CA ASN A 147 -10.43 2.16 2.49
C ASN A 147 -11.48 3.18 2.95
N GLU A 148 -11.70 3.33 4.26
CA GLU A 148 -12.59 4.36 4.78
C GLU A 148 -11.89 5.74 4.81
N PRO A 149 -12.61 6.83 4.52
CA PRO A 149 -12.06 8.18 4.69
C PRO A 149 -11.80 8.48 6.18
N GLY A 150 -11.30 9.67 6.52
CA GLY A 150 -11.25 10.12 7.92
C GLY A 150 -12.63 10.52 8.45
N CYS A 151 -12.87 10.38 9.75
CA CYS A 151 -14.11 10.72 10.45
C CYS A 151 -13.95 12.02 11.27
N ASP A 152 -14.35 13.15 10.67
CA ASP A 152 -14.30 14.47 11.32
C ASP A 152 -15.10 14.53 12.63
N THR A 153 -16.21 13.79 12.72
CA THR A 153 -17.08 13.76 13.91
C THR A 153 -16.37 13.24 15.16
N ILE A 154 -15.42 12.32 15.00
CA ILE A 154 -14.58 11.81 16.11
C ILE A 154 -13.17 12.42 16.11
N GLY A 155 -12.93 13.42 15.24
CA GLY A 155 -11.64 14.10 15.11
C GLY A 155 -10.56 13.22 14.48
N GLU A 156 -10.94 12.21 13.71
CA GLU A 156 -10.03 11.30 13.04
C GLU A 156 -9.69 11.83 11.65
N ARG A 157 -8.38 11.82 11.34
CA ARG A 157 -7.84 12.22 10.05
C ARG A 157 -7.05 11.06 9.49
N HIS A 158 -7.36 10.72 8.25
CA HIS A 158 -6.75 9.61 7.56
C HIS A 158 -5.89 10.10 6.38
N VAL A 159 -4.77 9.41 6.15
CA VAL A 159 -3.96 9.58 4.93
C VAL A 159 -3.30 8.25 4.57
N GLN A 160 -3.46 7.85 3.31
CA GLN A 160 -2.73 6.74 2.73
C GLN A 160 -1.40 7.21 2.15
N GLY A 161 -0.37 6.37 2.24
CA GLY A 161 0.96 6.69 1.73
C GLY A 161 1.78 5.44 1.40
N LEU A 162 2.72 5.61 0.47
CA LEU A 162 3.66 4.58 0.06
C LEU A 162 5.09 5.03 0.39
N VAL A 163 5.95 4.06 0.68
CA VAL A 163 7.39 4.28 0.87
C VAL A 163 8.12 3.66 -0.30
N ASN A 164 8.77 4.50 -1.11
CA ASN A 164 9.57 4.02 -2.22
C ASN A 164 10.87 3.38 -1.72
N LEU A 165 11.14 2.15 -2.16
CA LEU A 165 12.33 1.38 -1.78
C LEU A 165 13.43 1.43 -2.86
N ALA A 166 13.08 1.93 -4.04
CA ALA A 166 13.93 2.14 -5.19
C ALA A 166 13.61 3.50 -5.81
N ASP A 167 14.52 4.00 -6.64
CA ASP A 167 14.24 5.15 -7.49
C ASP A 167 13.16 4.77 -8.49
N ASN A 168 12.05 5.51 -8.45
CA ASN A 168 10.89 5.33 -9.30
C ASN A 168 10.89 6.44 -10.35
N LEU A 169 11.28 6.14 -11.58
CA LEU A 169 11.26 7.08 -12.69
C LEU A 169 9.88 7.04 -13.39
N GLU A 170 9.49 8.12 -14.07
CA GLU A 170 8.21 8.18 -14.81
C GLU A 170 8.08 7.03 -15.82
N GLU A 171 9.18 6.67 -16.46
CA GLU A 171 9.28 5.57 -17.43
C GLU A 171 9.11 4.16 -16.82
N ASP A 172 9.13 4.02 -15.49
CA ASP A 172 8.99 2.74 -14.80
C ASP A 172 7.51 2.34 -14.60
N GLY A 173 6.55 3.17 -15.03
CA GLY A 173 5.11 2.86 -14.96
C GLY A 173 4.54 2.90 -13.53
N VAL A 174 5.06 3.84 -12.73
CA VAL A 174 4.71 4.02 -11.31
C VAL A 174 3.31 4.63 -11.12
N GLN A 175 2.75 4.53 -9.91
CA GLN A 175 1.43 5.10 -9.60
C GLN A 175 1.43 6.62 -9.81
N GLU A 176 0.60 7.10 -10.74
CA GLU A 176 0.33 8.51 -10.93
C GLU A 176 -0.79 8.98 -9.99
N LYS A 177 -0.58 10.11 -9.29
CA LYS A 177 -1.60 10.75 -8.45
C LYS A 177 -2.00 12.09 -9.07
N GLU A 178 -3.28 12.25 -9.40
CA GLU A 178 -3.83 13.55 -9.80
C GLU A 178 -4.19 14.38 -8.56
N PHE A 179 -3.61 15.57 -8.45
CA PHE A 179 -4.02 16.56 -7.45
C PHE A 179 -4.98 17.55 -8.10
N GLY A 180 -6.24 17.56 -7.67
CA GLY A 180 -7.21 18.55 -8.14
C GLY A 180 -6.77 19.98 -7.76
N GLU A 181 -6.71 20.87 -8.75
CA GLU A 181 -6.57 22.30 -8.50
C GLU A 181 -7.82 22.81 -7.77
N LYS A 182 -7.64 23.46 -6.60
CA LYS A 182 -8.74 24.14 -5.93
C LYS A 182 -9.22 25.30 -6.81
N HIS A 183 -10.41 25.17 -7.39
CA HIS A 183 -11.14 26.27 -8.03
C HIS A 183 -11.90 27.11 -6.99
#